data_AF-A0A3D4FJ10-F1
#
_entry.id   AF-A0A3D4FJ10-F1
#
_cell.length_a   1.000
_cell.length_b   1.000
_cell.length_c   1.000
_cell.angle_alpha   90.00
_cell.angle_beta   90.00
_cell.angle_gamma   90.00
#
_symmetry.space_group_name_H-M   'P 1'
#
loop_
_entity.id
_entity.type
_entity.pdbx_description
1 polymer ?
#
loop_
_entity_poly.entity_id
_entity_poly.type
_entity_poly.pdbx_seq_one_letter_code
_entity_poly.pdbx_strand_id
1 'polypeptide(L)' 'MKELIIMFLSFFKIGAFTFGGGYAMIPLIEREVVESKKWISKEEFT' A
#
# COMPACT_ATOMS: atom_id res chain seq x y z
N MET A 1 10.42 -0.86 15.86
CA MET A 1 11.27 -0.48 14.70
C MET A 1 11.03 -1.32 13.47
N LYS A 2 10.96 -2.66 13.56
CA LYS A 2 10.73 -3.53 12.38
C LYS A 2 9.45 -3.20 11.60
N GLU A 3 8.33 -2.97 12.30
CA GLU A 3 7.06 -2.61 11.66
C GLU A 3 7.13 -1.32 10.83
N LEU A 4 7.80 -0.29 11.34
CA LEU A 4 7.98 0.98 10.63
C LEU A 4 8.78 0.80 9.34
N ILE A 5 9.80 -0.06 9.38
CA ILE A 5 10.60 -0.39 8.19
C ILE A 5 9.75 -1.14 7.17
N ILE A 6 8.89 -2.07 7.61
CA ILE A 6 7.98 -2.81 6.71
C ILE A 6 6.99 -1.86 6.05
N MET A 7 6.34 -0.97 6.81
CA MET A 7 5.48 0.07 6.26
C MET A 7 6.21 0.94 5.24
N PHE A 8 7.38 1.46 5.62
CA PHE A 8 8.18 2.30 4.73
C PHE A 8 8.50 1.58 3.42
N LEU A 9 8.97 0.32 3.48
CA LEU A 9 9.31 -0.45 2.29
C LEU A 9 8.09 -0.79 1.43
N SER A 10 6.94 -1.10 2.03
CA SER A 10 5.68 -1.34 1.29
C SER A 10 5.26 -0.10 0.49
N PHE A 11 5.22 1.07 1.12
CA PHE A 11 4.85 2.32 0.42
C PHE A 11 5.95 2.82 -0.53
N PHE A 12 7.22 2.62 -0.19
CA PHE A 12 8.34 2.94 -1.07
C PHE A 12 8.30 2.11 -2.36
N LYS A 13 8.00 0.81 -2.26
CA LYS A 13 7.79 -0.07 -3.40
C LYS A 13 6.62 0.43 -4.26
N ILE A 14 5.46 0.70 -3.66
CA ILE A 14 4.31 1.22 -4.41
C ILE A 14 4.68 2.50 -5.16
N GLY A 15 5.33 3.46 -4.50
CA GLY A 15 5.78 4.70 -5.12
C GLY A 15 6.79 4.48 -6.25
N ALA A 16 7.76 3.58 -6.08
CA ALA A 16 8.77 3.27 -7.09
C ALA A 16 8.21 2.58 -8.34
N PHE A 17 7.09 1.84 -8.21
CA PHE A 17 6.44 1.12 -9.30
C PHE A 17 5.16 1.79 -9.82
N THR A 18 4.83 3.00 -9.36
CA THR A 18 3.66 3.76 -9.85
C THR A 18 4.03 4.50 -11.13
N PHE A 19 3.63 3.95 -12.28
CA PHE A 19 3.66 4.64 -13.57
C PHE A 19 2.21 5.00 -13.96
N GLY A 20 1.81 6.26 -13.84
CA GLY A 20 0.44 6.69 -14.15
C GLY A 20 -0.21 7.73 -13.23
N GLY A 21 0.53 8.30 -12.26
CA GLY A 21 0.01 9.33 -11.35
C GLY A 21 -0.71 8.77 -10.12
N GLY A 22 -1.23 9.65 -9.25
CA GLY A 22 -1.77 9.27 -7.93
C GLY A 22 -2.93 8.27 -7.98
N TYR A 23 -3.82 8.38 -8.98
CA TYR A 23 -4.97 7.47 -9.12
C TYR A 23 -4.55 6.03 -9.46
N ALA A 24 -3.43 5.83 -10.16
CA ALA A 24 -2.89 4.50 -10.46
C ALA A 24 -2.33 3.81 -9.20
N MET A 25 -2.01 4.57 -8.16
CA MET A 25 -1.45 4.02 -6.92
C MET A 25 -2.53 3.44 -6.00
N ILE A 26 -3.78 3.94 -6.06
CA ILE A 26 -4.88 3.53 -5.18
C ILE A 26 -5.07 1.99 -5.17
N PRO A 27 -5.24 1.29 -6.31
CA PRO A 27 -5.40 -0.16 -6.31
C PRO A 27 -4.14 -0.91 -5.86
N LEU A 28 -2.95 -0.33 -6.02
CA LEU A 28 -1.70 -0.90 -5.51
C LEU A 28 -1.62 -0.80 -3.99
N ILE A 29 -2.04 0.34 -3.42
CA ILE A 29 -2.15 0.50 -1.98
C ILE A 29 -3.18 -0.49 -1.43
N GLU A 30 -4.39 -0.54 -1.99
CA GLU A 30 -5.46 -1.44 -1.56
C GLU A 30 -4.96 -2.90 -1.46
N ARG A 31 -4.34 -3.38 -2.54
CA ARG A 31 -3.77 -4.72 -2.60
C ARG A 31 -2.69 -4.95 -1.53
N GLU A 32 -1.83 -3.98 -1.28
CA GLU A 32 -0.77 -4.13 -0.28
C GLU A 32 -1.32 -4.08 1.14
N VAL A 33 -2.19 -3.13 1.48
CA VAL A 33 -2.64 -2.89 2.87
C VAL A 33 -3.84 -3.74 3.27
N VAL A 34 -4.76 -4.05 2.35
CA VAL A 34 -5.95 -4.86 2.60
C VAL A 34 -5.68 -6.34 2.32
N GLU A 35 -5.19 -6.66 1.12
CA GLU A 35 -5.08 -8.07 0.69
C GLU A 35 -3.80 -8.74 1.23
N SER A 36 -2.64 -8.09 1.06
CA SER A 36 -1.34 -8.67 1.39
C SER A 36 -1.01 -8.58 2.88
N LYS A 37 -1.03 -7.37 3.44
CA LYS A 37 -0.66 -7.09 4.84
C LYS A 37 -1.83 -7.21 5.81
N LYS A 38 -3.07 -7.06 5.33
CA LYS A 38 -4.30 -7.11 6.14
C LYS A 38 -4.26 -6.16 7.34
N TRP A 39 -3.69 -4.98 7.15
CA TRP A 39 -3.60 -3.95 8.19
C TRP A 39 -4.93 -3.29 8.48
N ILE A 40 -5.79 -3.21 7.46
CA ILE A 40 -7.15 -2.66 7.54
C ILE A 40 -8.09 -3.55 6.72
N SER A 41 -9.37 -3.51 7.03
CA SER A 41 -10.41 -4.18 6.26
C SER A 41 -10.71 -3.43 4.96
N LYS A 42 -11.42 -4.09 4.03
CA LYS A 42 -11.84 -3.45 2.78
C LYS A 42 -12.85 -2.33 3.04
N GLU A 43 -13.68 -2.48 4.07
CA GLU A 43 -14.62 -1.43 4.49
C GLU A 43 -13.90 -0.19 5.05
N GLU A 44 -12.74 -0.36 5.70
CA GLU A 44 -11.95 0.76 6.22
C GLU A 44 -11.15 1.50 5.12
N PHE A 45 -10.90 0.85 3.98
CA PHE A 45 -10.18 1.44 2.85
C PHE A 45 -11.08 2.26 1.91
N THR A 46 -12.38 1.98 1.90
CA THR A 46 -13.39 2.59 1.01
C THR A 46 -14.01 3.82 1.64
#